data_AF-A0A930Z588-F1
#
_entry.id   AF-A0A930Z588-F1
#
_cell.length_a   1.000
_cell.length_b   1.000
_cell.length_c   1.000
_cell.angle_alpha   90.00
_cell.angle_beta   90.00
_cell.angle_gamma   90.00
#
_symmetry.space_group_name_H-M   'P 1'
#
loop_
_entity.id
_entity.type
_entity.pdbx_description
1 polymer ?
#
loop_
_entity_poly.entity_id
_entity_poly.type
_entity_poly.pdbx_seq_one_letter_code
_entity_poly.pdbx_strand_id
1 'polypeptide(L)' 'MASVHLLHAGYAGERVASSVVLVLDGEARIVVDPGMVADRTRILDPLAALDVTPDSVT' A
#
# COMPACT_ATOMS: atom_id res chain seq x y z
N MET A 1 17.34 2.02 -7.78
CA MET A 1 17.34 1.04 -6.68
C MET A 1 15.93 1.00 -6.16
N ALA A 2 15.31 -0.18 -6.12
CA ALA A 2 13.94 -0.30 -5.65
C ALA A 2 13.86 -0.13 -4.13
N SER A 3 12.78 0.48 -3.64
CA SER A 3 12.43 0.55 -2.22
C SER A 3 11.04 -0.02 -1.99
N VAL A 4 10.82 -0.56 -0.79
CA VAL A 4 9.56 -1.20 -0.40
C VAL A 4 9.08 -0.60 0.92
N HIS A 5 7.85 -0.13 0.94
CA HIS A 5 7.20 0.49 2.09
C HIS A 5 5.98 -0.32 2.49
N LEU A 6 5.93 -0.80 3.73
CA LEU A 6 4.74 -1.44 4.27
C LEU A 6 3.72 -0.35 4.62
N LEU A 7 2.65 -0.25 3.83
CA LEU A 7 1.57 0.71 4.06
C LEU A 7 0.61 0.20 5.14
N HIS A 8 0.28 -1.08 5.09
CA HIS A 8 -0.59 -1.76 6.04
C HIS A 8 -0.03 -3.14 6.36
N ALA A 9 0.14 -3.45 7.66
CA ALA A 9 0.48 -4.80 8.10
C ALA A 9 -0.78 -5.69 8.11
N GLY A 10 -0.73 -6.80 7.40
CA GLY A 10 -1.80 -7.78 7.39
C GLY A 10 -1.99 -8.47 8.74
N TYR A 11 -3.15 -9.11 8.89
CA TYR A 11 -3.53 -9.84 10.08
C TYR A 11 -4.45 -11.02 9.74
N ALA A 12 -4.47 -12.02 10.63
CA ALA A 12 -5.34 -13.18 10.53
C ALA A 12 -5.88 -13.57 11.92
N GLY A 13 -7.15 -14.00 11.97
CA GLY A 13 -7.88 -14.32 13.20
C GLY A 13 -9.38 -14.39 12.92
N GLU A 14 -10.20 -13.73 13.74
CA GLU A 14 -11.64 -13.55 13.48
C GLU A 14 -11.90 -12.81 12.15
N ARG A 15 -10.99 -11.90 11.78
CA ARG A 15 -10.97 -11.21 10.48
C ARG A 15 -9.61 -11.41 9.81
N VAL A 16 -9.58 -11.21 8.50
CA VAL A 16 -8.35 -11.36 7.69
C VAL A 16 -8.17 -10.14 6.78
N ALA A 17 -6.93 -9.69 6.67
CA ALA A 17 -6.49 -8.73 5.66
C ALA A 17 -5.03 -9.03 5.29
N SER A 18 -4.70 -8.90 4.00
CA SER A 18 -3.31 -8.97 3.53
C SER A 18 -2.53 -7.73 3.96
N SER A 19 -1.21 -7.85 3.97
CA SER A 19 -0.36 -6.68 3.99
C SER A 19 -0.52 -5.91 2.67
N VAL A 20 -0.45 -4.58 2.75
CA VAL A 20 -0.37 -3.71 1.57
C VAL A 20 0.99 -3.08 1.53
N VAL A 21 1.65 -3.17 0.39
CA VAL A 21 3.02 -2.70 0.19
C VAL A 21 3.08 -1.77 -1.02
N LEU A 22 3.83 -0.69 -0.89
CA LEU A 22 4.23 0.18 -2.00
C LEU A 22 5.64 -0.18 -2.41
N VAL A 23 5.83 -0.45 -3.69
CA VAL A 23 7.16 -0.57 -4.32
C VAL A 23 7.41 0.67 -5.14
N LEU A 24 8.54 1.32 -4.89
CA LEU A 24 9.06 2.43 -5.71
C LEU A 24 10.29 1.92 -6.46
N ASP A 25 10.21 1.86 -7.78
CA ASP A 25 11.33 1.46 -8.64
C ASP A 25 11.42 2.35 -9.88
N GLY A 26 12.32 3.35 -9.80
CA GLY A 26 12.40 4.41 -10.80
C GLY A 26 11.09 5.21 -10.87
N GLU A 27 10.44 5.21 -12.02
CA GLU A 27 9.12 5.84 -12.23
C GLU A 27 7.95 4.88 -11.93
N ALA A 28 8.21 3.61 -11.60
CA ALA A 28 7.14 2.71 -11.22
C ALA A 28 6.71 2.99 -9.78
N ARG A 29 5.39 3.18 -9.58
CA ARG A 29 4.74 3.20 -8.27
C ARG A 29 3.74 2.06 -8.24
N ILE A 30 4.04 0.99 -7.51
CA ILE A 30 3.27 -0.25 -7.54
C ILE A 30 2.68 -0.50 -6.16
N VAL A 31 1.37 -0.65 -6.08
CA VAL A 31 0.70 -1.11 -4.85
C VAL A 31 0.37 -2.59 -4.98
N VAL A 32 0.86 -3.39 -4.04
CA VAL A 32 0.64 -4.84 -4.00
C VAL A 32 -0.42 -5.16 -2.95
N ASP A 33 -1.35 -6.04 -3.32
CA ASP A 33 -2.46 -6.56 -2.51
C ASP A 33 -3.36 -5.51 -1.82
N PRO A 34 -3.86 -4.46 -2.51
CA PRO A 34 -4.69 -3.41 -1.90
C PRO A 34 -6.09 -3.86 -1.43
N GLY A 35 -6.43 -5.14 -1.61
CA GLY A 35 -7.74 -5.69 -1.28
C GLY A 35 -7.91 -5.98 0.22
N MET A 36 -9.16 -6.19 0.64
CA MET A 36 -9.55 -6.68 1.97
C MET A 36 -9.19 -5.77 3.17
N VAL A 37 -8.62 -4.59 2.94
CA VAL A 37 -8.40 -3.60 4.01
C VAL A 37 -9.74 -3.13 4.57
N ALA A 38 -9.79 -2.88 5.88
CA ALA A 38 -11.02 -2.46 6.54
C ALA A 38 -11.52 -1.07 6.09
N ASP A 39 -10.61 -0.20 5.66
CA ASP A 39 -10.91 1.15 5.17
C ASP A 39 -9.84 1.62 4.18
N ARG A 40 -10.25 2.32 3.10
CA ARG A 40 -9.34 2.85 2.08
C ARG A 40 -8.26 3.79 2.63
N THR A 41 -8.56 4.53 3.70
CA THR A 41 -7.62 5.45 4.37
C THR A 41 -6.36 4.73 4.87
N ARG A 42 -6.46 3.42 5.18
CA ARG A 42 -5.31 2.58 5.55
C ARG A 42 -4.28 2.42 4.44
N ILE A 43 -4.64 2.75 3.20
CA ILE A 43 -3.74 2.78 2.04
C ILE A 43 -3.48 4.22 1.62
N LEU A 44 -4.53 5.05 1.51
CA LEU A 44 -4.43 6.40 0.96
C LEU A 44 -3.60 7.36 1.84
N ASP A 45 -3.76 7.31 3.16
CA ASP A 45 -3.02 8.18 4.08
C ASP A 45 -1.50 7.89 4.06
N PRO A 46 -1.03 6.62 4.15
CA PRO A 46 0.40 6.35 4.05
C PRO A 46 0.97 6.57 2.65
N LEU A 47 0.18 6.46 1.57
CA LEU A 47 0.63 6.89 0.24
C LEU A 47 0.87 8.41 0.20
N ALA A 48 -0.07 9.20 0.73
CA ALA A 48 0.05 10.65 0.78
C ALA A 48 1.25 11.10 1.64
N ALA A 49 1.52 10.40 2.74
CA ALA A 49 2.70 10.65 3.59
C ALA A 49 4.04 10.36 2.88
N LEU A 50 4.01 9.62 1.77
CA LEU A 50 5.16 9.31 0.92
C LEU A 50 5.15 10.13 -0.38
N ASP A 51 4.32 11.18 -0.47
CA ASP A 51 4.12 12.02 -1.65
C ASP A 51 3.69 11.24 -2.91
N VAL A 52 3.03 10.08 -2.73
CA VAL A 52 2.48 9.28 -3.82
C VAL A 52 0.98 9.52 -3.92
N THR A 53 0.54 9.94 -5.10
CA THR A 53 -0.90 10.08 -5.39
C THR A 53 -1.46 8.77 -5.92
N PRO A 54 -2.73 8.42 -5.63
CA PRO A 54 -3.33 7.19 -6.14
C PRO A 54 -3.32 7.11 -7.68
N ASP A 55 -3.50 8.24 -8.36
CA ASP A 55 -3.50 8.33 -9.83
C ASP A 55 -2.11 8.07 -10.45
N SER A 56 -1.05 8.11 -9.65
CA SER A 56 0.32 7.80 -10.09
C SER A 56 0.69 6.32 -9.97
N VAL A 57 -0.17 5.49 -9.40
CA VAL A 57 0.04 4.04 -9.27
C VAL A 57 -0.23 3.36 -10.61
N THR A 58 0.65 2.44 -11.02
CA THR A 58 0.62 1.73 -12.32
C THR A 58 0.48 0.23 -12.17
#